data_AF-A0A965SLE5-F1
#
_entry.id   AF-A0A965SLE5-F1
#
_cell.length_a   1.000
_cell.length_b   1.000
_cell.length_c   1.000
_cell.angle_alpha   90.00
_cell.angle_beta   90.00
_cell.angle_gamma   90.00
#
_symmetry.space_group_name_H-M   'P 1'
#
loop_
_entity.id
_entity.type
_entity.pdbx_description
1 polymer ?
#
loop_
_entity_poly.entity_id
_entity_poly.type
_entity_poly.pdbx_seq_one_letter_code
_entity_poly.pdbx_strand_id
1 'polypeptide(L)'
;MDGRHALEPHQLYTFVIFVRIILSWFPMNPSGPFGQINRVLFQVTEPVLGPARRVIPSLGPLDISPIVVVFALGFVQRLLGSVGL
;
A
#
# COMPACT_ATOMS: atom_id res chain seq x y z
N MET A 1 -1.52 10.08 32.69
CA MET A 1 -1.26 11.08 31.63
C MET A 1 0.10 10.76 31.02
N ASP A 2 0.18 9.65 30.30
CA ASP A 2 1.43 9.12 29.76
C ASP A 2 1.54 9.54 28.28
N GLY A 3 2.43 10.50 28.01
CA GLY A 3 2.54 11.22 26.74
C GLY A 3 3.23 10.46 25.60
N ARG A 4 3.06 9.14 25.52
CA ARG A 4 3.68 8.27 24.49
C ARG A 4 2.65 7.49 23.70
N HIS A 5 1.63 8.19 23.23
CA HIS A 5 0.80 7.75 22.11
C HIS A 5 1.41 8.20 20.77
N ALA A 6 2.74 8.30 20.70
CA ALA A 6 3.42 8.42 19.42
C ALA A 6 3.06 7.15 18.64
N LEU A 7 2.27 7.32 17.58
CA LEU A 7 1.85 6.20 16.74
C LEU A 7 3.09 5.41 16.37
N GLU A 8 3.16 4.19 16.86
CA GLU A 8 4.34 3.36 16.67
C GLU A 8 4.59 3.25 15.15
N PRO A 9 5.85 3.26 14.68
CA PRO A 9 6.15 3.38 13.24
C PRO A 9 5.41 2.38 12.35
N HIS A 10 5.12 1.19 12.89
CA HIS A 10 4.34 0.14 12.24
C HIS A 10 2.85 0.49 12.04
N GLN A 11 2.24 1.23 12.97
CA GLN A 11 0.86 1.70 12.88
C GLN A 11 0.72 2.79 11.81
N LEU A 12 1.71 3.69 11.74
CA LEU A 12 1.76 4.73 10.72
C LEU A 12 1.88 4.12 9.32
N TYR A 13 2.75 3.13 9.14
CA TYR A 13 2.92 2.44 7.86
C TYR A 13 1.65 1.71 7.40
N THR A 14 0.97 1.03 8.33
CA THR A 14 -0.31 0.37 8.08
C THR A 14 -1.39 1.38 7.67
N PHE A 15 -1.44 2.53 8.34
CA PHE A 15 -2.38 3.61 8.02
C PHE A 15 -2.15 4.17 6.61
N VAL A 16 -0.90 4.42 6.22
CA VAL A 16 -0.53 4.91 4.88
C VAL A 16 -0.96 3.92 3.79
N ILE A 17 -0.76 2.63 4.01
CA ILE A 17 -1.23 1.56 3.12
C ILE A 17 -2.76 1.58 3.00
N PHE A 18 -3.46 1.72 4.12
CA PHE A 18 -4.92 1.75 4.15
C PHE A 18 -5.49 2.94 3.36
N VAL A 19 -4.90 4.12 3.57
CA VAL A 19 -5.22 5.33 2.80
C VAL A 19 -4.97 5.10 1.31
N ARG A 20 -3.85 4.48 0.94
CA ARG A 20 -3.54 4.18 -0.46
C ARG A 20 -4.56 3.26 -1.13
N ILE A 21 -5.05 2.25 -0.41
CA ILE A 21 -6.10 1.35 -0.90
C ILE A 21 -7.38 2.15 -1.17
N ILE A 22 -7.81 2.97 -0.21
CA ILE A 22 -8.99 3.84 -0.35
C ILE A 22 -8.82 4.80 -1.54
N LEU A 23 -7.67 5.45 -1.66
CA LEU A 23 -7.39 6.40 -2.73
C LEU A 23 -7.30 5.73 -4.11
N SER A 24 -6.97 4.44 -4.20
CA SER A 24 -6.98 3.71 -5.47
C SER A 24 -8.38 3.55 -6.07
N TRP A 25 -9.44 3.68 -5.24
CA TRP A 25 -10.83 3.65 -5.69
C TRP A 25 -11.34 5.00 -6.19
N PHE A 26 -10.62 6.08 -5.90
CA PHE A 26 -10.92 7.41 -6.40
C PHE A 26 -9.92 7.74 -7.52
N PRO A 27 -10.30 7.66 -8.80
CA PRO A 27 -9.42 8.07 -9.89
C PRO A 27 -9.02 9.54 -9.70
N MET A 28 -7.82 9.77 -9.17
CA MET A 28 -7.27 11.11 -8.97
C MET A 28 -6.85 11.67 -10.32
N ASN A 29 -7.39 12.83 -10.67
CA ASN A 29 -6.98 13.57 -11.85
C ASN A 29 -5.45 13.83 -11.79
N PRO A 30 -4.64 13.27 -12.72
CA PRO A 30 -3.19 13.48 -12.76
C PRO A 30 -2.79 14.95 -12.91
N SER A 31 -3.70 15.78 -13.42
CA SER A 31 -3.53 17.22 -13.63
C SER A 31 -4.08 18.06 -12.46
N GLY A 32 -4.67 17.43 -11.44
CA GLY A 32 -5.18 18.09 -10.26
C GLY A 32 -4.09 18.39 -9.21
N PRO A 33 -4.42 19.17 -8.16
CA PRO A 33 -3.47 19.53 -7.09
C PRO A 33 -2.87 18.31 -6.37
N PHE A 34 -3.55 17.16 -6.39
CA PHE A 34 -3.08 15.89 -5.82
C PHE A 34 -2.34 14.98 -6.81
N GLY A 35 -2.21 15.36 -8.08
CA GLY A 35 -1.57 14.56 -9.12
C GLY A 35 -0.07 14.29 -8.88
N GLN A 36 0.64 15.23 -8.26
CA GLN A 36 2.05 15.04 -7.89
C GLN A 36 2.22 13.97 -6.82
N ILE A 37 1.35 13.96 -5.80
CA ILE A 37 1.35 12.94 -4.73
C ILE A 37 1.05 11.56 -5.34
N ASN A 38 0.07 11.47 -6.22
CA ASN A 38 -0.24 10.22 -6.90
C ASN A 38 0.94 9.70 -7.74
N ARG A 39 1.66 10.59 -8.44
CA ARG A 39 2.85 10.21 -9.23
C ARG A 39 3.98 9.66 -8.34
N VAL A 40 4.26 10.32 -7.21
CA VAL A 40 5.27 9.84 -6.25
C VAL A 40 4.86 8.48 -5.67
N LEU A 41 3.59 8.35 -5.25
CA LEU A 41 3.05 7.10 -4.75
C LEU A 41 3.17 5.98 -5.79
N PHE A 42 2.80 6.24 -7.05
CA PHE A 42 2.94 5.28 -8.15
C PHE A 42 4.39 4.83 -8.30
N GLN A 43 5.33 5.78 -8.44
CA GLN A 43 6.75 5.49 -8.63
C GLN A 43 7.33 4.61 -7.51
N VAL A 44 6.96 4.87 -6.26
CA VAL A 44 7.47 4.11 -5.10
C VAL A 44 6.94 2.68 -5.08
N THR A 45 5.71 2.44 -5.50
CA THR A 45 5.11 1.09 -5.42
C THR A 45 5.15 0.30 -6.70
N GLU A 46 5.37 0.94 -7.85
CA GLU A 46 5.38 0.26 -9.15
C GLU A 46 6.36 -0.92 -9.22
N PRO A 47 7.55 -0.89 -8.59
CA PRO A 47 8.44 -2.06 -8.56
C PRO A 47 7.81 -3.30 -7.93
N VAL A 48 6.83 -3.15 -7.03
CA VAL A 48 6.14 -4.26 -6.34
C VAL A 48 4.78 -4.54 -6.97
N LEU A 49 3.97 -3.50 -7.20
CA LEU A 49 2.63 -3.62 -7.78
C LEU A 49 2.68 -4.00 -9.26
N GLY A 50 3.66 -3.53 -10.01
CA GLY A 50 3.81 -3.83 -11.44
C GLY A 50 3.93 -5.34 -11.71
N PRO A 51 4.86 -6.07 -11.06
CA PRO A 51 4.90 -7.52 -11.13
C PRO A 51 3.63 -8.20 -10.59
N ALA A 52 3.06 -7.71 -9.48
CA ALA A 52 1.83 -8.28 -8.93
C ALA A 52 0.65 -8.19 -9.91
N ARG A 53 0.50 -7.08 -10.64
CA ARG A 53 -0.52 -6.90 -11.69
C ARG A 53 -0.34 -7.86 -12.88
N ARG A 54 0.86 -8.41 -13.11
CA ARG A 54 1.07 -9.42 -14.16
C ARG A 54 0.54 -10.79 -13.76
N VAL A 55 0.45 -11.06 -12.46
CA VAL A 55 0.00 -12.35 -11.91
C VAL A 55 -1.48 -12.29 -11.56
N ILE A 56 -1.95 -11.13 -11.09
CA ILE A 56 -3.33 -10.93 -10.65
C ILE A 56 -4.18 -10.49 -11.85
N PRO A 57 -5.26 -11.23 -12.19
CA PRO A 57 -6.15 -10.82 -13.26
C PRO A 57 -6.82 -9.48 -12.92
N SER A 58 -6.85 -8.57 -13.89
CA SER A 58 -7.50 -7.27 -13.75
C SER A 58 -9.01 -7.43 -13.68
N LEU A 59 -9.64 -6.87 -12.63
CA LEU A 59 -11.10 -6.83 -12.49
C LEU A 59 -11.66 -5.54 -13.12
N GLY A 60 -11.39 -5.36 -14.42
CA GLY A 60 -11.74 -4.14 -15.14
C GLY A 60 -10.90 -2.93 -14.69
N PRO A 61 -11.49 -1.74 -14.49
CA PRO A 61 -10.75 -0.53 -14.11
C PRO A 61 -10.26 -0.54 -12.65
N LEU A 62 -10.65 -1.52 -11.84
CA LEU A 62 -10.23 -1.66 -10.46
C LEU A 62 -8.92 -2.45 -10.37
N ASP A 63 -7.87 -1.79 -9.87
CA ASP A 63 -6.61 -2.44 -9.52
C ASP A 63 -6.72 -3.05 -8.11
N ILE A 64 -6.91 -4.37 -8.04
CA ILE A 64 -6.96 -5.13 -6.77
C ILE A 64 -5.56 -5.55 -6.28
N SER A 65 -4.51 -5.33 -7.09
CA SER A 65 -3.14 -5.71 -6.71
C SER A 65 -2.63 -5.09 -5.40
N PRO A 66 -3.01 -3.85 -5.00
CA PRO A 66 -2.57 -3.29 -3.73
C PRO A 66 -3.06 -4.08 -2.53
N ILE A 67 -4.31 -4.57 -2.56
CA ILE A 67 -4.89 -5.35 -1.46
C ILE A 67 -4.11 -6.65 -1.29
N VAL A 68 -3.87 -7.37 -2.40
CA VAL A 68 -3.15 -8.65 -2.39
C VAL A 68 -1.72 -8.48 -1.89
N VAL A 69 -1.00 -7.45 -2.36
CA VAL A 69 0.38 -7.18 -1.93
C VAL A 69 0.47 -6.89 -0.43
N VAL A 70 -0.51 -6.19 0.14
CA VAL A 70 -0.55 -5.88 1.57
C VAL A 70 -0.73 -7.14 2.42
N PHE A 71 -1.65 -8.02 2.02
CA PHE A 71 -1.81 -9.32 2.71
C PHE A 71 -0.57 -10.19 2.58
N ALA A 72 0.05 -10.24 1.39
CA ALA A 72 1.27 -11.00 1.15
C ALA A 72 2.45 -10.50 2.01
N LEU A 73 2.65 -9.18 2.09
CA LEU A 73 3.70 -8.59 2.94
C LEU A 73 3.45 -8.89 4.42
N GLY A 74 2.22 -8.75 4.91
CA GLY A 74 1.87 -9.09 6.29
C GLY A 74 2.08 -10.57 6.61
N PHE A 75 1.79 -11.46 5.67
CA PHE A 75 2.06 -12.89 5.81
C PHE A 75 3.57 -13.18 5.87
N VAL A 76 4.36 -12.61 4.96
CA VAL A 76 5.82 -12.77 4.92
C VAL A 76 6.47 -12.26 6.20
N GLN A 77 6.06 -11.09 6.70
CA GLN A 77 6.61 -10.54 7.95
C GLN A 77 6.32 -11.44 9.16
N ARG A 78 5.10 -11.98 9.26
CA ARG A 78 4.75 -12.93 10.34
C ARG A 78 5.53 -14.22 10.22
N LEU A 79 5.71 -14.72 9.01
CA LEU A 79 6.49 -15.93 8.76
C LEU A 79 7.95 -15.70 9.16
N LEU A 80 8.59 -14.62 8.69
CA LEU A 80 9.97 -14.29 9.04
C LEU A 80 10.15 -14.10 10.56
N GLY A 81 9.26 -13.36 11.21
CA GLY A 81 9.29 -13.19 12.67
C GLY A 81 9.04 -14.48 13.44
N SER A 82 8.30 -15.45 12.87
CA SER A 82 8.11 -16.77 13.48
C SER A 82 9.33 -17.69 13.38
N VAL A 83 10.22 -17.45 12.40
CA VAL A 83 11.48 -18.20 12.23
C VAL A 83 12.62 -17.60 13.08
N GLY A 84 12.43 -16.42 13.68
CA GLY A 84 13.39 -15.78 14.60
C GLY A 84 14.54 -15.05 13.91
N LEU A 85 14.34 -14.61 12.67
CA LEU A 85 15.24 -13.69 11.94
C LEU A 85 14.85 -12.22 12.17
#